data_AF-A0A7S6MGX2-F1
#
_entry.id   AF-A0A7S6MGX2-F1
#
_cell.length_a   1.000
_cell.length_b   1.000
_cell.length_c   1.000
_cell.angle_alpha   90.00
_cell.angle_beta   90.00
_cell.angle_gamma   90.00
#
_symmetry.space_group_name_H-M   'P 1'
#
loop_
_entity.id
_entity.type
_entity.pdbx_description
1 polymer ?
#
loop_
_entity_poly.entity_id
_entity_poly.type
_entity_poly.pdbx_seq_one_letter_code
_entity_poly.pdbx_strand_id
1 'polypeptide(L)'
;MFRGLLKMLSEWLEARAFESELKRQLAHDDWLRQTYISINLYLNNDECAKDNLASHVIQTQMTNEFRRNVSRIAGLRLLEISKSRNKILECRSWIIDMIGEYASLRALYTQAATYASEVASGIRHESTDGLFESFYIYAPKVYPQYFPSKVYQGTEQNNEELRHLSIAYQFWIDIGNIARIGLNDHGDWFRKYFCICVAIAEANLKPDKGYLVAILSDEREVLRQELLFEHRRV
;
A
#
# COMPACT_ATOMS: atom_id res chain seq x y z
N MET A 1 17.82 22.83 -20.58
CA MET A 1 16.78 22.57 -21.60
C MET A 1 16.92 21.16 -22.23
N PHE A 2 18.07 20.78 -22.79
CA PHE A 2 18.29 19.46 -23.41
C PHE A 2 18.11 18.23 -22.49
N ARG A 3 18.57 18.29 -21.23
CA ARG A 3 18.39 17.19 -20.25
C ARG A 3 16.92 16.93 -19.89
N GLY A 4 16.08 17.97 -19.89
CA GLY A 4 14.65 17.85 -19.62
C GLY A 4 13.89 17.20 -20.78
N LEU A 5 14.25 17.55 -22.02
CA LEU A 5 13.72 16.92 -23.23
C LEU A 5 14.09 15.45 -23.33
N LEU A 6 15.34 15.07 -23.01
CA LEU A 6 15.77 13.67 -23.01
C LEU A 6 15.06 12.84 -21.94
N LYS A 7 14.86 13.40 -20.73
CA LYS A 7 14.10 12.73 -19.66
C LYS A 7 12.65 12.49 -20.08
N MET A 8 12.00 13.51 -20.62
CA MET A 8 10.62 13.42 -21.11
C MET A 8 10.48 12.44 -22.28
N LEU A 9 11.48 12.38 -23.18
CA LEU A 9 11.50 11.41 -24.27
C LEU A 9 11.71 9.97 -23.76
N SER A 10 12.57 9.77 -22.75
CA SER A 10 12.76 8.46 -22.09
C SER A 10 11.48 7.99 -21.41
N GLU A 11 10.87 8.85 -20.59
CA GLU A 11 9.60 8.56 -19.89
C GLU A 11 8.48 8.23 -20.89
N TRP A 12 8.44 8.93 -22.03
CA TRP A 12 7.47 8.66 -23.09
C TRP A 12 7.73 7.33 -23.81
N LEU A 13 8.99 7.01 -24.12
CA LEU A 13 9.36 5.74 -24.74
C LEU A 13 9.09 4.56 -23.80
N GLU A 14 9.41 4.71 -22.51
CA GLU A 14 9.11 3.72 -21.46
C GLU A 14 7.60 3.52 -21.30
N ALA A 15 6.81 4.59 -21.27
CA ALA A 15 5.36 4.51 -21.20
C ALA A 15 4.77 3.79 -22.42
N ARG A 16 5.28 4.06 -23.63
CA ARG A 16 4.79 3.43 -24.86
C ARG A 16 5.19 1.96 -24.97
N ALA A 17 6.41 1.62 -24.55
CA ALA A 17 6.86 0.24 -24.45
C ALA A 17 6.03 -0.55 -23.42
N PHE A 18 5.74 0.06 -22.27
CA PHE A 18 4.84 -0.49 -21.27
C PHE A 18 3.46 -0.77 -21.84
N GLU A 19 2.82 0.21 -22.50
CA GLU A 19 1.48 0.02 -23.07
C GLU A 19 1.43 -1.10 -24.11
N SER A 20 2.45 -1.20 -24.96
CA SER A 20 2.53 -2.27 -25.97
C SER A 20 2.71 -3.65 -25.33
N GLU A 21 3.59 -3.75 -24.34
CA GLU A 21 3.83 -5.00 -23.62
C GLU A 21 2.60 -5.42 -22.80
N LEU A 22 1.98 -4.47 -22.08
CA LEU A 22 0.76 -4.71 -21.33
C LEU A 22 -0.36 -5.22 -22.23
N LYS A 23 -0.62 -4.57 -23.38
CA LYS A 23 -1.63 -5.02 -24.33
C LYS A 23 -1.38 -6.45 -24.81
N ARG A 24 -0.12 -6.80 -25.07
CA ARG A 24 0.25 -8.17 -25.47
C ARG A 24 -0.01 -9.17 -24.35
N GLN A 25 0.43 -8.87 -23.12
CA GLN A 25 0.25 -9.77 -21.98
C GLN A 25 -1.21 -9.94 -21.59
N LEU A 26 -2.03 -8.88 -21.64
CA LEU A 26 -3.48 -8.94 -21.37
C LEU A 26 -4.23 -9.89 -22.33
N ALA A 27 -3.69 -10.17 -23.53
CA ALA A 27 -4.29 -11.11 -24.47
C ALA A 27 -4.03 -12.58 -24.11
N HIS A 28 -3.01 -12.86 -23.30
CA HIS A 28 -2.52 -14.22 -23.03
C HIS A 28 -2.55 -14.61 -21.55
N ASP A 29 -2.62 -13.64 -20.64
CA ASP A 29 -2.67 -13.85 -19.20
C ASP A 29 -4.03 -13.42 -18.64
N ASP A 30 -4.90 -14.41 -18.44
CA ASP A 30 -6.25 -14.20 -17.92
C ASP A 30 -6.24 -13.58 -16.52
N TRP A 31 -5.29 -13.96 -15.66
CA TRP A 31 -5.17 -13.41 -14.32
C TRP A 31 -4.82 -11.92 -14.36
N LEU A 32 -3.82 -11.55 -15.18
CA LEU A 32 -3.42 -10.16 -15.37
C LEU A 32 -4.59 -9.35 -15.94
N ARG A 33 -5.31 -9.91 -16.93
CA ARG A 33 -6.46 -9.27 -17.55
C ARG A 33 -7.57 -8.97 -16.55
N GLN A 34 -7.97 -9.97 -15.75
CA GLN A 34 -9.03 -9.78 -14.74
C GLN A 34 -8.62 -8.76 -13.68
N THR A 35 -7.38 -8.84 -13.17
CA THR A 35 -6.89 -7.89 -12.17
C THR A 35 -6.82 -6.45 -12.72
N TYR A 36 -6.40 -6.30 -13.98
CA TYR A 36 -6.36 -4.99 -14.63
C TYR A 36 -7.76 -4.42 -14.91
N ILE A 37 -8.75 -5.27 -15.22
CA ILE A 37 -10.17 -4.86 -15.29
C ILE A 37 -10.62 -4.34 -13.92
N SER A 38 -10.29 -5.02 -12.82
CA SER A 38 -10.61 -4.55 -11.46
C SER A 38 -10.06 -3.15 -11.17
N ILE A 39 -8.79 -2.87 -11.52
CA ILE A 39 -8.21 -1.51 -11.37
C ILE A 39 -9.08 -0.48 -12.09
N ASN A 40 -9.46 -0.74 -13.34
CA ASN A 40 -10.24 0.20 -14.14
C ASN A 40 -11.65 0.39 -13.59
N LEU A 41 -12.29 -0.67 -13.09
CA LEU A 41 -13.59 -0.59 -12.45
C LEU A 41 -13.51 0.26 -11.17
N TYR A 42 -12.57 -0.04 -10.28
CA TYR A 42 -12.42 0.72 -9.04
C TYR A 42 -12.05 2.20 -9.25
N LEU A 43 -11.34 2.55 -10.32
CA LEU A 43 -10.95 3.93 -10.58
C LEU A 43 -11.92 4.73 -11.46
N ASN A 44 -12.85 4.08 -12.15
CA ASN A 44 -13.70 4.76 -13.14
C ASN A 44 -15.19 4.37 -13.10
N ASN A 45 -15.60 3.47 -12.20
CA ASN A 45 -16.99 3.08 -12.02
C ASN A 45 -17.46 3.39 -10.59
N ASP A 46 -18.48 4.24 -10.46
CA ASP A 46 -19.00 4.70 -9.16
C ASP A 46 -19.57 3.55 -8.32
N GLU A 47 -20.25 2.59 -8.96
CA GLU A 47 -20.85 1.43 -8.30
C GLU A 47 -19.78 0.51 -7.69
N CYS A 48 -18.64 0.33 -8.36
CA CYS A 48 -17.53 -0.42 -7.79
C CYS A 48 -16.76 0.37 -6.73
N ALA A 49 -16.68 1.69 -6.87
CA ALA A 49 -15.91 2.55 -5.98
C ALA A 49 -16.54 2.71 -4.61
N LYS A 50 -17.88 2.73 -4.51
CA LYS A 50 -18.59 2.92 -3.23
C LYS A 50 -18.23 1.86 -2.17
N ASP A 51 -17.87 0.66 -2.62
CA ASP A 51 -17.51 -0.47 -1.76
C ASP A 51 -15.99 -0.52 -1.44
N ASN A 52 -15.21 0.43 -1.95
CA ASN A 52 -13.77 0.57 -1.67
C ASN A 52 -13.42 2.03 -1.32
N LEU A 53 -13.09 2.29 -0.06
CA LEU A 53 -12.87 3.64 0.45
C LEU A 53 -11.80 4.42 -0.33
N ALA A 54 -10.66 3.80 -0.63
CA ALA A 54 -9.57 4.46 -1.37
C ALA A 54 -10.03 4.83 -2.78
N SER A 55 -10.73 3.94 -3.46
CA SER A 55 -11.29 4.15 -4.79
C SER A 55 -12.30 5.29 -4.81
N HIS A 56 -13.24 5.32 -3.87
CA HIS A 56 -14.21 6.40 -3.74
C HIS A 56 -13.53 7.76 -3.55
N VAL A 57 -12.52 7.83 -2.67
CA VAL A 57 -11.77 9.06 -2.42
C VAL A 57 -10.97 9.50 -3.65
N ILE A 58 -10.32 8.55 -4.36
CA ILE A 58 -9.60 8.85 -5.60
C ILE A 58 -10.54 9.41 -6.67
N GLN A 59 -11.77 8.90 -6.75
CA GLN A 59 -12.71 9.37 -7.75
C GLN A 59 -13.28 10.76 -7.44
N THR A 60 -13.59 11.02 -6.17
CA THR A 60 -14.32 12.22 -5.75
C THR A 60 -13.43 13.40 -5.38
N GLN A 61 -12.21 13.14 -4.92
CA GLN A 61 -11.35 14.18 -4.31
C GLN A 61 -10.00 14.35 -5.03
N MET A 62 -9.58 13.41 -5.87
CA MET A 62 -8.25 13.45 -6.51
C MET A 62 -8.29 13.91 -7.96
N THR A 63 -7.17 14.44 -8.43
CA THR A 63 -7.02 14.85 -9.83
C THR A 63 -6.96 13.64 -10.76
N ASN A 64 -7.32 13.86 -12.03
CA ASN A 64 -7.16 12.84 -13.08
C ASN A 64 -5.70 12.40 -13.25
N GLU A 65 -4.75 13.29 -12.99
CA GLU A 65 -3.32 12.95 -13.02
C GLU A 65 -2.94 11.97 -11.91
N PHE A 66 -3.40 12.23 -10.67
CA PHE A 66 -3.19 11.31 -9.55
C PHE A 66 -3.78 9.93 -9.85
N ARG A 67 -5.03 9.89 -10.33
CA ARG A 67 -5.72 8.64 -10.72
C ARG A 67 -4.94 7.85 -11.78
N ARG A 68 -4.44 8.52 -12.82
CA ARG A 68 -3.61 7.89 -13.87
C ARG A 68 -2.29 7.35 -13.30
N ASN A 69 -1.64 8.08 -12.41
CA ASN A 69 -0.39 7.65 -11.80
C ASN A 69 -0.59 6.41 -10.92
N VAL A 70 -1.64 6.39 -10.08
CA VAL A 70 -1.98 5.24 -9.24
C VAL A 70 -2.26 4.00 -10.10
N SER A 71 -3.08 4.15 -11.15
CA SER A 71 -3.38 3.06 -12.10
C SER A 71 -2.12 2.53 -12.79
N ARG A 72 -1.26 3.44 -13.28
CA ARG A 72 -0.03 3.08 -13.98
C ARG A 72 0.94 2.31 -13.09
N ILE A 73 1.14 2.74 -11.84
CA ILE A 73 2.03 2.05 -10.89
C ILE A 73 1.51 0.64 -10.59
N ALA A 74 0.21 0.49 -10.33
CA ALA A 74 -0.40 -0.82 -10.12
C ALA A 74 -0.26 -1.72 -11.35
N GLY A 75 -0.55 -1.20 -12.55
CA GLY A 75 -0.43 -1.93 -13.81
C GLY A 75 0.99 -2.37 -14.13
N LEU A 76 1.99 -1.51 -13.87
CA LEU A 76 3.41 -1.85 -14.01
C LEU A 76 3.79 -3.01 -13.11
N ARG A 77 3.39 -2.94 -11.83
CA ARG A 77 3.73 -3.99 -10.86
C ARG A 77 3.08 -5.33 -11.21
N LEU A 78 1.82 -5.32 -11.62
CA LEU A 78 1.14 -6.54 -12.08
C LEU A 78 1.76 -7.12 -13.35
N LEU A 79 2.22 -6.27 -14.27
CA LEU A 79 2.94 -6.70 -15.47
C LEU A 79 4.31 -7.32 -15.15
N GLU A 80 4.99 -6.85 -14.11
CA GLU A 80 6.21 -7.49 -13.62
C GLU A 80 5.89 -8.86 -13.01
N ILE A 81 4.87 -8.92 -12.15
CA ILE A 81 4.42 -10.17 -11.51
C ILE A 81 3.99 -11.20 -12.56
N SER A 82 3.28 -10.80 -13.62
CA SER A 82 2.79 -11.72 -14.65
C SER A 82 3.91 -12.48 -15.37
N LYS A 83 5.11 -11.89 -15.43
CA LYS A 83 6.31 -12.47 -16.04
C LYS A 83 7.03 -13.46 -15.10
N SER A 84 6.69 -13.46 -13.81
CA SER A 84 7.30 -14.36 -12.83
C SER A 84 6.75 -15.78 -12.97
N ARG A 85 7.63 -16.76 -12.74
CA ARG A 85 7.25 -18.18 -12.61
C ARG A 85 6.45 -18.44 -11.33
N ASN A 86 6.64 -17.61 -10.30
CA ASN A 86 5.93 -17.70 -9.03
C ASN A 86 5.19 -16.40 -8.73
N LYS A 87 4.05 -16.21 -9.40
CA LYS A 87 3.21 -15.01 -9.27
C LYS A 87 2.72 -14.80 -7.84
N ILE A 88 2.43 -15.89 -7.11
CA ILE A 88 1.97 -15.83 -5.71
C ILE A 88 3.03 -15.17 -4.83
N LEU A 89 4.28 -15.63 -4.93
CA LEU A 89 5.38 -15.08 -4.15
C LEU A 89 5.61 -13.59 -4.45
N GLU A 90 5.59 -13.20 -5.72
CA GLU A 90 5.76 -11.79 -6.12
C GLU A 90 4.59 -10.90 -5.65
N CYS A 91 3.36 -11.40 -5.71
CA CYS A 91 2.19 -10.73 -5.12
C CYS A 91 2.36 -10.54 -3.61
N ARG A 92 2.75 -11.59 -2.88
CA ARG A 92 3.01 -11.51 -1.43
C ARG A 92 4.10 -10.49 -1.11
N SER A 93 5.21 -10.53 -1.84
CA SER A 93 6.32 -9.58 -1.66
C SER A 93 5.84 -8.14 -1.88
N TRP A 94 5.12 -7.88 -2.97
CA TRP A 94 4.59 -6.54 -3.24
C TRP A 94 3.67 -6.04 -2.12
N ILE A 95 2.73 -6.87 -1.66
CA ILE A 95 1.82 -6.48 -0.57
C ILE A 95 2.61 -6.21 0.72
N ILE A 96 3.56 -7.07 1.07
CA ILE A 96 4.42 -6.91 2.25
C ILE A 96 5.17 -5.57 2.22
N ASP A 97 5.76 -5.23 1.07
CA ASP A 97 6.50 -3.98 0.88
C ASP A 97 5.55 -2.76 1.02
N MET A 98 4.36 -2.81 0.41
CA MET A 98 3.37 -1.73 0.52
C MET A 98 2.86 -1.56 1.96
N ILE A 99 2.62 -2.66 2.68
CA ILE A 99 2.17 -2.62 4.08
C ILE A 99 3.24 -1.98 4.97
N GLY A 100 4.53 -2.27 4.74
CA GLY A 100 5.62 -1.68 5.51
C GLY A 100 5.63 -0.15 5.47
N GLU A 101 5.44 0.41 4.26
CA GLU A 101 5.34 1.87 4.06
C GLU A 101 4.01 2.43 4.59
N TYR A 102 2.91 1.73 4.30
CA TYR A 102 1.57 2.18 4.64
C TYR A 102 1.29 2.18 6.14
N ALA A 103 1.84 1.23 6.90
CA ALA A 103 1.56 1.08 8.33
C ALA A 103 1.88 2.35 9.11
N SER A 104 2.98 3.02 8.78
CA SER A 104 3.36 4.31 9.38
C SER A 104 2.36 5.41 9.03
N LEU A 105 1.93 5.50 7.78
CA LEU A 105 0.92 6.47 7.34
C LEU A 105 -0.46 6.17 7.96
N ARG A 106 -0.83 4.90 8.05
CA ARG A 106 -2.07 4.46 8.68
C ARG A 106 -2.09 4.81 10.17
N ALA A 107 -0.98 4.59 10.87
CA ALA A 107 -0.81 5.01 12.26
C ALA A 107 -0.94 6.53 12.42
N LEU A 108 -0.43 7.31 11.45
CA LEU A 108 -0.50 8.78 11.47
C LEU A 108 -1.90 9.35 11.14
N TYR A 109 -2.66 8.73 10.24
CA TYR A 109 -3.87 9.33 9.63
C TYR A 109 -5.22 8.76 10.12
N THR A 110 -5.25 7.78 11.02
CA THR A 110 -6.53 7.22 11.49
C THR A 110 -7.19 8.08 12.57
N GLN A 111 -8.48 8.38 12.41
CA GLN A 111 -9.30 9.03 13.44
C GLN A 111 -9.70 8.05 14.56
N ALA A 112 -9.65 8.51 15.81
CA ALA A 112 -9.91 7.70 17.01
C ALA A 112 -11.35 7.15 17.13
N ALA A 113 -12.33 7.77 16.47
CA ALA A 113 -13.75 7.44 16.63
C ALA A 113 -14.15 6.06 16.08
N THR A 114 -13.39 5.48 15.14
CA THR A 114 -13.66 4.14 14.55
C THR A 114 -12.78 3.03 15.13
N TYR A 115 -11.89 3.37 16.07
CA TYR A 115 -10.86 2.47 16.56
C TYR A 115 -11.42 1.25 17.29
N ALA A 116 -12.33 1.44 18.25
CA ALA A 116 -12.92 0.35 19.03
C ALA A 116 -13.74 -0.62 18.15
N SER A 117 -14.45 -0.10 17.14
CA SER A 117 -15.15 -0.92 16.16
C SER A 117 -14.19 -1.68 15.23
N GLU A 118 -13.03 -1.12 14.91
CA GLU A 118 -12.00 -1.78 14.10
C GLU A 118 -11.26 -2.88 14.89
N VAL A 119 -10.98 -2.69 16.19
CA VAL A 119 -10.43 -3.75 17.05
C VAL A 119 -11.45 -4.87 17.26
N ALA A 120 -12.71 -4.53 17.59
CA ALA A 120 -13.77 -5.52 17.81
C ALA A 120 -14.11 -6.32 16.55
N SER A 121 -13.97 -5.72 15.37
CA SER A 121 -14.10 -6.43 14.08
C SER A 121 -12.83 -7.20 13.69
N GLY A 122 -11.74 -7.08 14.47
CA GLY A 122 -10.42 -7.67 14.27
C GLY A 122 -9.60 -7.04 13.14
N ILE A 123 -10.05 -5.90 12.60
CA ILE A 123 -9.31 -5.12 11.59
C ILE A 123 -8.02 -4.52 12.22
N ARG A 124 -7.94 -4.47 13.55
CA ARG A 124 -6.79 -4.02 14.35
C ARG A 124 -6.39 -5.00 15.45
N HIS A 125 -5.15 -4.88 15.92
CA HIS A 125 -4.59 -5.63 17.05
C HIS A 125 -5.04 -5.05 18.41
N GLU A 126 -5.31 -5.92 19.39
CA GLU A 126 -5.86 -5.55 20.71
C GLU A 126 -4.88 -4.76 21.62
N SER A 127 -3.58 -4.86 21.38
CA SER A 127 -2.54 -4.26 22.21
C SER A 127 -2.39 -2.74 22.10
N THR A 128 -3.21 -2.08 21.25
CA THR A 128 -3.11 -0.62 21.01
C THR A 128 -4.24 0.20 21.64
N ASP A 129 -5.01 -0.42 22.56
CA ASP A 129 -6.08 0.19 23.34
C ASP A 129 -5.59 1.38 24.21
N GLY A 130 -6.37 2.46 24.23
CA GLY A 130 -6.09 3.67 25.02
C GLY A 130 -4.93 4.55 24.53
N LEU A 131 -4.44 4.38 23.29
CA LEU A 131 -3.22 5.03 22.84
C LEU A 131 -3.36 6.39 22.09
N PHE A 132 -4.52 7.06 22.05
CA PHE A 132 -4.67 8.31 21.28
C PHE A 132 -4.55 9.61 22.09
N GLU A 133 -3.74 10.55 21.57
CA GLU A 133 -3.89 11.99 21.73
C GLU A 133 -3.71 12.68 20.37
N SER A 134 -4.39 13.82 20.17
CA SER A 134 -4.52 14.50 18.88
C SER A 134 -3.20 14.80 18.16
N PHE A 135 -3.16 14.55 16.84
CA PHE A 135 -2.04 14.78 15.93
C PHE A 135 -1.43 16.20 15.99
N TYR A 136 -2.18 17.22 16.39
CA TYR A 136 -1.66 18.58 16.56
C TYR A 136 -0.50 18.67 17.58
N ILE A 137 -0.36 17.68 18.47
CA ILE A 137 0.64 17.69 19.54
C ILE A 137 1.97 17.02 19.12
N TYR A 138 1.96 16.11 18.13
CA TYR A 138 3.10 15.22 17.81
C TYR A 138 3.79 15.48 16.47
N ALA A 139 3.19 16.30 15.59
CA ALA A 139 3.70 16.58 14.23
C ALA A 139 5.20 16.98 14.14
N PRO A 140 5.84 17.71 15.07
CA PRO A 140 7.24 18.10 14.89
C PRO A 140 8.27 17.00 15.20
N LYS A 141 7.91 15.94 15.94
CA LYS A 141 8.91 15.04 16.56
C LYS A 141 9.19 13.75 15.79
N VAL A 142 8.33 13.39 14.83
CA VAL A 142 8.30 12.04 14.25
C VAL A 142 8.89 11.98 12.84
N TYR A 143 8.87 13.08 12.08
CA TYR A 143 9.27 13.09 10.66
C TYR A 143 10.68 12.54 10.33
N PRO A 144 11.75 12.84 11.09
CA PRO A 144 13.11 12.41 10.71
C PRO A 144 13.36 10.90 10.84
N GLN A 145 12.58 10.20 11.69
CA GLN A 145 12.78 8.78 11.96
C GLN A 145 12.13 7.86 10.92
N TYR A 146 11.04 8.31 10.27
CA TYR A 146 10.27 7.48 9.34
C TYR A 146 10.47 7.88 7.87
N PHE A 147 10.93 9.11 7.61
CA PHE A 147 11.19 9.60 6.26
C PHE A 147 12.57 10.28 6.17
N PRO A 148 13.68 9.56 6.43
CA PRO A 148 15.02 10.14 6.51
C PRO A 148 15.48 10.83 5.20
N SER A 149 14.86 10.49 4.05
CA SER A 149 15.14 11.09 2.75
C SER A 149 14.34 12.37 2.46
N LYS A 150 13.36 12.72 3.30
CA LYS A 150 12.49 13.90 3.13
C LYS A 150 12.39 14.66 4.44
N VAL A 151 13.06 15.81 4.52
CA VAL A 151 12.94 16.74 5.65
C VAL A 151 11.57 17.42 5.57
N TYR A 152 10.53 16.76 6.05
CA TYR A 152 9.18 17.30 6.10
C TYR A 152 9.09 18.37 7.19
N GLN A 153 9.12 19.65 6.81
CA GLN A 153 9.01 20.79 7.74
C GLN A 153 7.56 21.06 8.26
N GLY A 154 6.67 20.06 8.26
CA GLY A 154 5.33 20.20 8.86
C GLY A 154 4.44 21.31 8.27
N THR A 155 4.50 21.55 6.97
CA THR A 155 3.60 22.49 6.27
C THR A 155 2.27 21.81 5.86
N GLU A 156 1.20 22.58 5.63
CA GLU A 156 -0.08 22.06 5.12
C GLU A 156 0.09 21.25 3.83
N GLN A 157 0.96 21.72 2.94
CA GLN A 157 1.31 21.03 1.69
C GLN A 157 1.93 19.65 1.94
N ASN A 158 2.82 19.53 2.92
CA ASN A 158 3.46 18.25 3.27
C ASN A 158 2.45 17.24 3.82
N ASN A 159 1.51 17.71 4.64
CA ASN A 159 0.45 16.87 5.18
C ASN A 159 -0.48 16.36 4.06
N GLU A 160 -0.74 17.19 3.05
CA GLU A 160 -1.55 16.83 1.91
C GLU A 160 -0.85 15.82 0.99
N GLU A 161 0.46 15.95 0.78
CA GLU A 161 1.26 14.97 0.04
C GLU A 161 1.26 13.59 0.73
N LEU A 162 1.39 13.56 2.04
CA LEU A 162 1.36 12.33 2.83
C LEU A 162 -0.04 11.71 2.89
N ARG A 163 -1.10 12.54 2.88
CA ARG A 163 -2.49 12.07 2.71
C ARG A 163 -2.68 11.41 1.34
N HIS A 164 -2.23 12.04 0.27
CA HIS A 164 -2.26 11.47 -1.08
C HIS A 164 -1.51 10.14 -1.14
N LEU A 165 -0.32 10.08 -0.52
CA LEU A 165 0.49 8.87 -0.48
C LEU A 165 -0.21 7.74 0.29
N SER A 166 -0.83 8.05 1.43
CA SER A 166 -1.63 7.10 2.22
C SER A 166 -2.78 6.49 1.39
N ILE A 167 -3.48 7.32 0.64
CA ILE A 167 -4.60 6.88 -0.22
C ILE A 167 -4.09 5.99 -1.37
N ALA A 168 -2.96 6.34 -1.98
CA ALA A 168 -2.34 5.53 -3.03
C ALA A 168 -1.91 4.14 -2.50
N TYR A 169 -1.25 4.10 -1.33
CA TYR A 169 -0.82 2.84 -0.72
C TYR A 169 -1.99 1.94 -0.36
N GLN A 170 -3.06 2.48 0.25
CA GLN A 170 -4.27 1.70 0.54
C GLN A 170 -4.82 1.08 -0.75
N PHE A 171 -4.94 1.87 -1.83
CA PHE A 171 -5.41 1.37 -3.12
C PHE A 171 -4.50 0.26 -3.67
N TRP A 172 -3.18 0.42 -3.63
CA TRP A 172 -2.25 -0.61 -4.11
C TRP A 172 -2.29 -1.89 -3.27
N ILE A 173 -2.48 -1.78 -1.96
CA ILE A 173 -2.69 -2.93 -1.07
C ILE A 173 -3.98 -3.66 -1.45
N ASP A 174 -5.07 -2.94 -1.69
CA ASP A 174 -6.36 -3.53 -2.09
C ASP A 174 -6.24 -4.27 -3.43
N ILE A 175 -5.58 -3.67 -4.43
CA ILE A 175 -5.32 -4.30 -5.72
C ILE A 175 -4.40 -5.51 -5.57
N GLY A 176 -3.33 -5.41 -4.78
CA GLY A 176 -2.47 -6.56 -4.46
C GLY A 176 -3.25 -7.70 -3.83
N ASN A 177 -4.16 -7.37 -2.89
CA ASN A 177 -5.04 -8.34 -2.24
C ASN A 177 -5.99 -9.03 -3.23
N ILE A 178 -6.61 -8.29 -4.15
CA ILE A 178 -7.42 -8.86 -5.25
C ILE A 178 -6.55 -9.78 -6.13
N ALA A 179 -5.36 -9.31 -6.49
CA ALA A 179 -4.44 -10.04 -7.36
C ALA A 179 -4.03 -11.38 -6.76
N ARG A 180 -3.68 -11.43 -5.46
CA ARG A 180 -3.32 -12.69 -4.77
C ARG A 180 -4.51 -13.65 -4.66
N ILE A 181 -5.73 -13.13 -4.42
CA ILE A 181 -6.94 -13.98 -4.31
C ILE A 181 -7.23 -14.61 -5.68
N GLY A 182 -7.03 -13.86 -6.76
CA GLY A 182 -7.12 -14.37 -8.13
C GLY A 182 -6.09 -15.47 -8.47
N LEU A 183 -5.04 -15.63 -7.66
CA LEU A 183 -4.06 -16.73 -7.76
C LEU A 183 -4.37 -17.88 -6.79
N ASN A 184 -5.53 -17.86 -6.14
CA ASN A 184 -5.91 -18.79 -5.08
C ASN A 184 -4.99 -18.77 -3.85
N ASP A 185 -4.27 -17.67 -3.62
CA ASP A 185 -3.51 -17.46 -2.38
C ASP A 185 -4.46 -17.02 -1.26
N HIS A 186 -5.15 -17.99 -0.68
CA HIS A 186 -6.08 -17.80 0.42
C HIS A 186 -5.38 -17.94 1.77
N GLY A 187 -5.82 -17.15 2.74
CA GLY A 187 -5.26 -17.18 4.09
C GLY A 187 -5.43 -15.84 4.80
N ASP A 188 -5.40 -15.92 6.13
CA ASP A 188 -5.53 -14.76 7.02
C ASP A 188 -4.20 -14.03 7.26
N TRP A 189 -3.11 -14.50 6.62
CA TRP A 189 -1.78 -13.92 6.77
C TRP A 189 -1.74 -12.44 6.42
N PHE A 190 -2.52 -12.01 5.41
CA PHE A 190 -2.60 -10.62 4.98
C PHE A 190 -3.01 -9.72 6.15
N ARG A 191 -4.10 -10.11 6.82
CA ARG A 191 -4.66 -9.40 7.95
C ARG A 191 -3.70 -9.42 9.13
N LYS A 192 -3.14 -10.58 9.46
CA LYS A 192 -2.15 -10.73 10.54
C LYS A 192 -0.94 -9.83 10.32
N TYR A 193 -0.33 -9.92 9.14
CA TYR A 193 0.86 -9.12 8.79
C TYR A 193 0.57 -7.62 8.83
N PHE A 194 -0.57 -7.20 8.28
CA PHE A 194 -1.02 -5.81 8.33
C PHE A 194 -1.17 -5.31 9.77
N CYS A 195 -1.86 -6.08 10.63
CA CYS A 195 -2.10 -5.71 12.02
C CYS A 195 -0.78 -5.57 12.81
N ILE A 196 0.15 -6.50 12.64
CA ILE A 196 1.47 -6.45 13.29
C ILE A 196 2.24 -5.20 12.85
N CYS A 197 2.28 -4.90 11.54
CA CYS A 197 2.99 -3.72 11.03
C CYS A 197 2.41 -2.41 11.57
N VAL A 198 1.08 -2.29 11.62
CA VAL A 198 0.41 -1.12 12.20
C VAL A 198 0.70 -1.01 13.70
N ALA A 199 0.67 -2.12 14.45
CA ALA A 199 0.98 -2.12 15.87
C ALA A 199 2.44 -1.70 16.15
N ILE A 200 3.40 -2.12 15.33
CA ILE A 200 4.80 -1.66 15.40
C ILE A 200 4.87 -0.14 15.15
N ALA A 201 4.21 0.35 14.10
CA ALA A 201 4.21 1.77 13.77
C ALA A 201 3.60 2.60 14.91
N GLU A 202 2.46 2.19 15.47
CA GLU A 202 1.80 2.84 16.60
C GLU A 202 2.68 2.81 17.86
N ALA A 203 3.35 1.70 18.15
CA ALA A 203 4.25 1.56 19.29
C ALA A 203 5.50 2.44 19.15
N ASN A 204 6.06 2.59 17.95
CA ASN A 204 7.21 3.46 17.70
C ASN A 204 6.88 4.97 17.84
N LEU A 205 5.60 5.36 17.81
CA LEU A 205 5.19 6.73 18.16
C LEU A 205 5.25 7.01 19.68
N LYS A 206 5.47 5.97 20.51
CA LYS A 206 5.43 6.03 21.97
C LYS A 206 6.73 5.55 22.60
N PRO A 207 7.59 6.47 23.08
CA PRO A 207 8.91 6.12 23.61
C PRO A 207 8.91 5.09 24.77
N ASP A 208 7.82 4.99 25.52
CA ASP A 208 7.65 4.07 26.66
C ASP A 208 7.29 2.63 26.26
N LYS A 209 7.01 2.37 24.98
CA LYS A 209 6.58 1.06 24.45
C LYS A 209 7.67 0.31 23.67
N GLY A 210 8.94 0.69 23.82
CA GLY A 210 10.06 0.10 23.05
C GLY A 210 10.19 -1.43 23.17
N TYR A 211 9.81 -2.04 24.29
CA TYR A 211 9.83 -3.51 24.43
C TYR A 211 8.77 -4.21 23.58
N LEU A 212 7.61 -3.57 23.36
CA LEU A 212 6.53 -4.10 22.53
C LEU A 212 6.92 -4.07 21.06
N VAL A 213 7.65 -3.03 20.64
CA VAL A 213 8.22 -2.92 19.29
C VAL A 213 9.13 -4.11 19.00
N ALA A 214 9.99 -4.50 19.95
CA ALA A 214 10.91 -5.63 19.76
C ALA A 214 10.15 -6.95 19.54
N ILE A 215 9.20 -7.29 20.41
CA ILE A 215 8.39 -8.52 20.29
C ILE A 215 7.63 -8.56 18.97
N LEU A 216 6.93 -7.47 18.62
CA LEU A 216 6.16 -7.40 17.38
C LEU A 216 7.06 -7.43 16.14
N SER A 217 8.27 -6.86 16.22
CA SER A 217 9.23 -6.90 15.11
C SER A 217 9.73 -8.32 14.84
N ASP A 218 9.96 -9.10 15.89
CA ASP A 218 10.33 -10.51 15.76
C ASP A 218 9.17 -11.32 15.15
N GLU A 219 7.94 -11.11 15.64
CA GLU A 219 6.74 -11.76 15.09
C GLU A 219 6.52 -11.41 13.61
N ARG A 220 6.69 -10.12 13.25
CA ARG A 220 6.62 -9.66 11.86
C ARG A 220 7.65 -10.37 10.99
N GLU A 221 8.89 -10.49 11.45
CA GLU A 221 9.96 -11.09 10.64
C GLU A 221 9.75 -12.59 10.50
N VAL A 222 9.32 -13.30 11.54
CA VAL A 222 8.95 -14.73 11.43
C VAL A 222 7.87 -14.92 10.37
N LEU A 223 6.77 -14.17 10.47
CA LEU A 223 5.67 -14.26 9.50
C LEU A 223 6.12 -13.86 8.07
N ARG A 224 6.95 -12.82 7.94
CA ARG A 224 7.53 -12.42 6.65
C ARG A 224 8.36 -13.54 6.03
N GLN A 225 9.17 -14.22 6.84
CA GLN A 225 10.00 -15.34 6.39
C GLN A 225 9.12 -16.51 5.94
N GLU A 226 8.12 -16.90 6.72
CA GLU A 226 7.15 -17.94 6.34
C GLU A 226 6.51 -17.64 4.99
N LEU A 227 6.01 -16.40 4.82
CA LEU A 227 5.32 -15.98 3.59
C LEU A 227 6.20 -15.96 2.35
N LEU A 228 7.49 -15.65 2.51
CA LEU A 228 8.44 -15.46 1.41
C LEU A 228 9.35 -16.67 1.16
N PHE A 229 9.44 -17.63 2.10
CA PHE A 229 10.30 -18.81 1.97
C PHE A 229 9.55 -20.11 1.70
N GLU A 230 8.31 -20.29 2.16
CA GLU A 230 7.53 -21.52 1.86
C GLU A 230 7.41 -21.80 0.36
N HIS A 231 7.41 -20.75 -0.46
CA HIS A 231 7.25 -20.82 -1.91
C HIS A 231 8.55 -20.82 -2.72
N ARG A 232 9.72 -20.95 -2.08
CA ARG A 232 11.01 -21.14 -2.80
C ARG A 232 11.26 -22.59 -3.24
N ARG A 233 10.46 -23.54 -2.75
CA ARG A 233 10.64 -24.99 -2.98
C ARG A 233 9.70 -25.59 -4.03
N VAL A 234 8.88 -24.76 -4.68
CA VAL A 234 7.95 -25.16 -5.75
C VAL A 234 8.40 -24.57 -7.08
#